data_AF-A0A0L0F0N6-F1
#
_entry.id   AF-A0A0L0F0N6-F1
#
_cell.length_a   1.000
_cell.length_b   1.000
_cell.length_c   1.000
_cell.angle_alpha   90.00
_cell.angle_beta   90.00
_cell.angle_gamma   90.00
#
_symmetry.space_group_name_H-M   'P 1'
#
loop_
_entity.id
_entity.type
_entity.pdbx_description
1 polymer ?
#
loop_
_entity_poly.entity_id
_entity_poly.type
_entity_poly.pdbx_seq_one_letter_code
_entity_poly.pdbx_strand_id
1 'polypeptide(L)'
;MKVKLAVTDVCVPISEYAHVIADTERSFAASKTGLVCNIVGHAEDGNFHGMIPFDINNKEMVDELRTLTEQMVKLAISVGGTATGEHGVGLGKAEFLQEEHGEVFLDVMKSIKAAIDPKGIMNPGKIFPQLKVDSITEATNSFAILREGQNGCC
;
A
#
# COMPACT_ATOMS: atom_id res chain seq x y z
N MET A 1 3.70 -10.33 -23.47
CA MET A 1 3.21 -10.53 -22.11
C MET A 1 4.39 -10.55 -21.15
N LYS A 2 4.48 -9.57 -20.24
CA LYS A 2 5.52 -9.52 -19.20
C LYS A 2 4.85 -9.62 -17.83
N VAL A 3 4.76 -10.84 -17.33
CA VAL A 3 4.08 -11.11 -16.05
C VAL A 3 4.95 -10.63 -14.89
N LYS A 4 4.35 -9.91 -13.95
CA LYS A 4 4.86 -9.60 -12.62
C LYS A 4 3.92 -10.14 -11.57
N LEU A 5 4.40 -10.23 -10.32
CA LEU A 5 3.59 -10.60 -9.16
C LEU A 5 3.48 -9.37 -8.25
N ALA A 6 2.26 -8.93 -7.96
CA ALA A 6 2.00 -8.02 -6.86
C ALA A 6 1.78 -8.86 -5.60
N VAL A 7 2.46 -8.47 -4.53
CA VAL A 7 2.30 -9.06 -3.20
C VAL A 7 1.82 -7.95 -2.27
N THR A 8 0.75 -8.22 -1.54
CA THR A 8 0.18 -7.29 -0.58
C THR A 8 -0.33 -8.04 0.62
N ASP A 9 -0.45 -7.36 1.75
CA ASP A 9 -0.93 -7.92 3.00
C ASP A 9 -1.94 -6.98 3.67
N VAL A 10 -2.80 -7.56 4.51
CA VAL A 10 -3.62 -6.88 5.52
C VAL A 10 -3.75 -7.81 6.72
N CYS A 11 -4.05 -7.25 7.88
CA CYS A 11 -4.42 -8.03 9.06
C CYS A 11 -5.76 -7.53 9.59
N VAL A 12 -6.62 -8.43 10.04
CA VAL A 12 -7.98 -8.13 10.51
C VAL A 12 -8.28 -8.87 11.80
N PRO A 13 -9.26 -8.43 12.61
CA PRO A 13 -9.72 -9.22 13.73
C PRO A 13 -10.08 -10.64 13.30
N ILE A 14 -9.70 -11.65 14.09
CA ILE A 14 -9.91 -13.08 13.75
C ILE A 14 -11.40 -13.37 13.46
N SER A 15 -12.32 -12.68 14.13
CA SER A 15 -13.77 -12.79 13.88
C SER A 15 -14.19 -12.36 12.48
N GLU A 16 -13.41 -11.53 11.82
CA GLU A 16 -13.66 -10.96 10.48
C GLU A 16 -12.84 -11.63 9.37
N TYR A 17 -11.86 -12.48 9.73
CA TYR A 17 -10.91 -13.07 8.81
C TYR A 17 -11.57 -13.77 7.61
N ALA A 18 -12.52 -14.68 7.87
CA ALA A 18 -13.21 -15.41 6.81
C ALA A 18 -14.10 -14.49 5.94
N HIS A 19 -14.72 -13.48 6.55
CA HIS A 19 -15.56 -12.52 5.84
C HIS A 19 -14.73 -11.67 4.87
N VAL A 20 -13.63 -11.08 5.36
CA VAL A 20 -12.77 -10.23 4.53
C VAL A 20 -12.10 -11.00 3.39
N ILE A 21 -11.67 -12.25 3.63
CA ILE A 21 -11.16 -13.12 2.56
C ILE A 21 -12.24 -13.37 1.50
N ALA A 22 -13.44 -13.78 1.92
CA ALA A 22 -14.52 -14.09 0.97
C ALA A 22 -14.93 -12.87 0.13
N ASP A 23 -14.93 -11.68 0.72
CA ASP A 23 -15.26 -10.43 0.01
C ASP A 23 -14.14 -10.01 -0.96
N THR A 24 -12.87 -10.23 -0.56
CA THR A 24 -11.72 -10.03 -1.43
C THR A 24 -11.78 -10.97 -2.63
N GLU A 25 -12.01 -12.27 -2.41
CA GLU A 25 -12.17 -13.26 -3.47
C GLU A 25 -13.31 -12.90 -4.43
N ARG A 26 -14.47 -12.47 -3.91
CA ARG A 26 -15.60 -12.02 -4.75
C ARG A 26 -15.24 -10.81 -5.60
N SER A 27 -14.47 -9.86 -5.05
CA SER A 27 -14.04 -8.66 -5.77
C SER A 27 -13.09 -9.02 -6.93
N PHE A 28 -12.12 -9.90 -6.69
CA PHE A 28 -11.22 -10.37 -7.75
C PHE A 28 -11.92 -11.28 -8.77
N ALA A 29 -12.87 -12.12 -8.35
CA ALA A 29 -13.67 -12.93 -9.28
C ALA A 29 -14.51 -12.08 -10.25
N ALA A 30 -14.83 -10.83 -9.87
CA ALA A 30 -15.52 -9.86 -10.72
C ALA A 30 -14.58 -9.01 -11.61
N SER A 31 -13.27 -9.29 -11.61
CA SER A 31 -12.30 -8.56 -12.43
C SER A 31 -12.64 -8.63 -13.92
N LYS A 32 -12.57 -7.47 -14.57
CA LYS A 32 -12.80 -7.32 -16.02
C LYS A 32 -11.57 -7.65 -16.84
N THR A 33 -10.38 -7.54 -16.25
CA THR A 33 -9.10 -7.84 -16.92
C THR A 33 -8.60 -9.27 -16.65
N GLY A 34 -9.35 -10.05 -15.85
CA GLY A 34 -9.01 -11.43 -15.51
C GLY A 34 -7.96 -11.55 -14.41
N LEU A 35 -7.83 -10.54 -13.55
CA LEU A 35 -6.98 -10.61 -12.36
C LEU A 35 -7.47 -11.71 -11.42
N VAL A 36 -6.53 -12.47 -10.86
CA VAL A 36 -6.78 -13.49 -9.85
C VAL A 36 -5.95 -13.17 -8.64
N CYS A 37 -6.55 -13.21 -7.45
CA CYS A 37 -5.83 -13.07 -6.19
C CYS A 37 -5.67 -14.46 -5.55
N ASN A 38 -4.43 -14.92 -5.43
CA ASN A 38 -4.14 -16.14 -4.67
C ASN A 38 -3.90 -15.73 -3.21
N ILE A 39 -4.74 -16.22 -2.30
CA ILE A 39 -4.67 -15.86 -0.89
C ILE A 39 -3.94 -16.95 -0.11
N VAL A 40 -2.96 -16.53 0.70
CA VAL A 40 -2.33 -17.33 1.75
C VAL A 40 -2.33 -16.50 3.03
N GLY A 41 -2.37 -17.12 4.20
CA GLY A 41 -2.39 -16.34 5.43
C GLY A 41 -2.01 -17.11 6.66
N HIS A 42 -1.65 -16.33 7.67
CA HIS A 42 -1.45 -16.72 9.05
C HIS A 42 -2.81 -16.55 9.74
N ALA A 43 -3.62 -17.62 9.76
CA ALA A 43 -5.00 -17.52 10.23
C ALA A 43 -5.08 -17.18 11.73
N GLU A 44 -4.06 -17.55 12.50
CA GLU A 44 -3.98 -17.39 13.95
C GLU A 44 -3.82 -15.94 14.42
N ASP A 45 -3.28 -15.05 13.58
CA ASP A 45 -3.12 -13.62 13.87
C ASP A 45 -3.98 -12.73 12.98
N GLY A 46 -4.78 -13.32 12.09
CA GLY A 46 -5.69 -12.61 11.20
C GLY A 46 -5.01 -11.96 10.00
N ASN A 47 -3.74 -12.29 9.73
CA ASN A 47 -3.00 -11.76 8.60
C ASN A 47 -3.14 -12.64 7.36
N PHE A 48 -3.51 -12.05 6.22
CA PHE A 48 -3.46 -12.73 4.93
C PHE A 48 -2.82 -11.86 3.85
N HIS A 49 -2.36 -12.54 2.81
CA HIS A 49 -1.60 -11.98 1.71
C HIS A 49 -2.29 -12.27 0.38
N GLY A 50 -2.38 -11.25 -0.47
CA GLY A 50 -2.79 -11.38 -1.86
C GLY A 50 -1.59 -11.50 -2.78
N MET A 51 -1.49 -12.59 -3.52
CA MET A 51 -0.49 -12.83 -4.56
C MET A 51 -1.16 -12.76 -5.93
N ILE A 52 -0.96 -11.64 -6.63
CA ILE A 52 -1.75 -11.27 -7.82
C ILE A 52 -0.82 -11.17 -9.04
N PRO A 53 -0.77 -12.17 -9.93
CA PRO A 53 -0.02 -12.09 -11.17
C PRO A 53 -0.72 -11.15 -12.16
N PHE A 54 0.05 -10.31 -12.85
CA PHE A 54 -0.48 -9.34 -13.82
C PHE A 54 0.52 -9.04 -14.94
N ASP A 55 0.06 -8.65 -16.12
CA ASP A 55 0.91 -8.15 -17.21
C ASP A 55 1.15 -6.65 -17.03
N ILE A 56 2.39 -6.26 -16.72
CA ILE A 56 2.77 -4.86 -16.48
C ILE A 56 2.56 -3.96 -17.71
N ASN A 57 2.52 -4.55 -18.91
CA ASN A 57 2.29 -3.80 -20.14
C ASN A 57 0.80 -3.54 -20.40
N ASN A 58 -0.11 -4.19 -19.66
CA ASN A 58 -1.55 -3.93 -19.74
C ASN A 58 -1.94 -2.87 -18.71
N LYS A 59 -2.11 -1.62 -19.17
CA LYS A 59 -2.43 -0.49 -18.30
C LYS A 59 -3.79 -0.65 -17.58
N GLU A 60 -4.81 -1.15 -18.27
CA GLU A 60 -6.14 -1.37 -17.68
C GLU A 60 -6.07 -2.38 -16.54
N MET A 61 -5.29 -3.46 -16.72
CA MET A 61 -5.06 -4.46 -15.68
C MET A 61 -4.30 -3.87 -14.49
N VAL A 62 -3.31 -3.01 -14.73
CA VAL A 62 -2.57 -2.33 -13.65
C VAL A 62 -3.46 -1.37 -12.86
N ASP A 63 -4.35 -0.65 -13.53
CA ASP A 63 -5.26 0.29 -12.87
C ASP A 63 -6.38 -0.45 -12.12
N GLU A 64 -6.89 -1.56 -12.65
CA GLU A 64 -7.83 -2.44 -11.94
C GLU A 64 -7.17 -3.12 -10.73
N LEU A 65 -5.92 -3.58 -10.88
CA LEU A 65 -5.14 -4.16 -9.77
C LEU A 65 -5.07 -3.19 -8.60
N ARG A 66 -4.70 -1.92 -8.85
CA ARG A 66 -4.64 -0.88 -7.82
C ARG A 66 -5.99 -0.72 -7.13
N THR A 67 -7.06 -0.61 -7.91
CA THR A 67 -8.42 -0.44 -7.41
C THR A 67 -8.84 -1.59 -6.50
N LEU A 68 -8.60 -2.84 -6.93
CA LEU A 68 -8.97 -4.03 -6.16
C LEU A 68 -8.11 -4.16 -4.88
N THR A 69 -6.82 -3.84 -4.94
CA THR A 69 -5.97 -3.84 -3.74
C THR A 69 -6.33 -2.72 -2.76
N GLU A 70 -6.74 -1.56 -3.25
CA GLU A 70 -7.24 -0.45 -2.43
C GLU A 70 -8.54 -0.83 -1.72
N GLN A 71 -9.47 -1.48 -2.43
CA GLN A 71 -10.71 -2.00 -1.85
C GLN A 71 -10.44 -3.03 -0.76
N MET A 72 -9.49 -3.95 -0.98
CA MET A 72 -9.08 -4.94 0.03
C MET A 72 -8.56 -4.25 1.31
N VAL A 73 -7.71 -3.22 1.18
CA VAL A 73 -7.18 -2.46 2.31
C VAL A 73 -8.29 -1.71 3.05
N LYS A 74 -9.15 -1.00 2.31
CA LYS A 74 -10.27 -0.25 2.91
C LYS A 74 -11.27 -1.16 3.62
N LEU A 75 -11.53 -2.35 3.05
CA LEU A 75 -12.35 -3.35 3.71
C LEU A 75 -11.72 -3.79 5.04
N ALA A 76 -10.42 -4.10 5.06
CA ALA A 76 -9.71 -4.46 6.27
C ALA A 76 -9.80 -3.35 7.34
N ILE A 77 -9.55 -2.09 6.97
CA ILE A 77 -9.66 -0.94 7.89
C ILE A 77 -11.10 -0.78 8.40
N SER A 78 -12.11 -0.95 7.53
CA SER A 78 -13.53 -0.79 7.89
C SER A 78 -14.00 -1.76 8.98
N VAL A 79 -13.35 -2.90 9.11
CA VAL A 79 -13.64 -3.92 10.14
C VAL A 79 -12.69 -3.85 11.35
N GLY A 80 -11.90 -2.78 11.46
CA GLY A 80 -10.93 -2.58 12.54
C GLY A 80 -9.61 -3.32 12.37
N GLY A 81 -9.28 -3.71 11.14
CA GLY A 81 -7.97 -4.23 10.75
C GLY A 81 -6.95 -3.14 10.40
N THR A 82 -5.85 -3.56 9.77
CA THR A 82 -4.72 -2.71 9.37
C THR A 82 -4.40 -2.86 7.88
N ALA A 83 -3.92 -1.78 7.27
CA ALA A 83 -3.48 -1.75 5.89
C ALA A 83 -2.27 -2.62 5.60
N THR A 84 -1.52 -3.05 6.63
CA THR A 84 -0.36 -3.94 6.50
C THR A 84 -0.16 -4.72 7.82
N GLY A 85 -0.02 -6.04 7.71
CA GLY A 85 0.27 -6.89 8.87
C GLY A 85 1.76 -6.94 9.18
N GLU A 86 2.60 -7.09 8.15
CA GLU A 86 4.05 -7.33 8.30
C GLU A 86 4.93 -6.59 7.29
N HIS A 87 4.42 -6.21 6.10
CA HIS A 87 5.28 -5.64 5.03
C HIS A 87 5.63 -4.16 5.26
N GLY A 88 4.85 -3.49 6.10
CA GLY A 88 5.01 -2.09 6.42
C GLY A 88 4.44 -1.16 5.35
N VAL A 89 4.62 0.14 5.57
CA VAL A 89 3.86 1.16 4.84
C VAL A 89 4.48 1.52 3.49
N GLY A 90 5.80 1.74 3.48
CA GLY A 90 6.55 2.12 2.27
C GLY A 90 5.97 3.34 1.54
N LEU A 91 5.84 3.23 0.22
CA LEU A 91 5.00 4.15 -0.57
C LEU A 91 3.61 3.54 -0.78
N GLY A 92 3.55 2.22 -0.97
CA GLY A 92 2.33 1.54 -1.41
C GLY A 92 1.15 1.61 -0.45
N LYS A 93 1.38 1.88 0.85
CA LYS A 93 0.30 2.00 1.84
C LYS A 93 0.24 3.35 2.55
N ALA A 94 1.09 4.31 2.16
CA ALA A 94 1.18 5.60 2.85
C ALA A 94 -0.14 6.40 2.80
N GLU A 95 -0.93 6.22 1.74
CA GLU A 95 -2.22 6.88 1.58
C GLU A 95 -3.28 6.41 2.58
N PHE A 96 -3.17 5.19 3.12
CA PHE A 96 -4.15 4.61 4.04
C PHE A 96 -3.95 5.03 5.50
N LEU A 97 -2.76 5.56 5.85
CA LEU A 97 -2.43 5.86 7.25
C LEU A 97 -3.36 6.88 7.89
N GLN A 98 -3.87 7.85 7.12
CA GLN A 98 -4.82 8.83 7.65
C GLN A 98 -6.16 8.17 7.97
N GLU A 99 -6.62 7.25 7.11
CA GLU A 99 -7.86 6.51 7.30
C GLU A 99 -7.74 5.53 8.48
N GLU A 100 -6.60 4.85 8.61
CA GLU A 100 -6.36 3.85 9.64
C GLU A 100 -6.09 4.44 11.03
N HIS A 101 -5.28 5.51 11.12
CA HIS A 101 -4.79 6.02 12.42
C HIS A 101 -5.24 7.44 12.74
N GLY A 102 -5.83 8.15 11.78
CA GLY A 102 -6.26 9.53 11.95
C GLY A 102 -5.13 10.57 11.87
N GLU A 103 -5.54 11.84 11.83
CA GLU A 103 -4.64 12.98 11.62
C GLU A 103 -3.65 13.18 12.78
N VAL A 104 -4.09 13.01 14.02
CA VAL A 104 -3.25 13.20 15.22
C VAL A 104 -2.06 12.24 15.21
N PHE A 105 -2.28 10.97 14.86
CA PHE A 105 -1.20 9.99 14.74
C PHE A 105 -0.17 10.43 13.72
N LEU A 106 -0.62 10.87 12.54
CA LEU A 106 0.26 11.33 11.47
C LEU A 106 1.12 12.50 11.92
N ASP A 107 0.56 13.47 12.62
CA ASP A 107 1.30 14.66 13.05
C ASP A 107 2.34 14.33 14.13
N VAL A 108 2.03 13.42 15.05
CA VAL A 108 3.00 12.88 16.01
C VAL A 108 4.15 12.20 15.28
N MET A 109 3.85 11.33 14.32
CA MET A 109 4.90 10.60 13.59
C MET A 109 5.77 11.50 12.71
N LYS A 110 5.17 12.52 12.07
CA LYS A 110 5.92 13.56 11.34
C LYS A 110 6.83 14.36 12.30
N SER A 111 6.35 14.68 13.50
CA SER A 111 7.15 15.40 14.51
C SER A 111 8.34 14.58 14.96
N ILE A 112 8.16 13.27 15.19
CA ILE A 112 9.25 12.34 15.50
C ILE A 112 10.26 12.29 14.34
N LYS A 113 9.78 12.18 13.09
CA LYS A 113 10.63 12.17 11.89
C LYS A 113 11.47 13.45 11.79
N ALA A 114 10.87 14.62 12.00
CA ALA A 114 11.56 15.90 11.93
C ALA A 114 12.61 16.06 13.06
N ALA A 115 12.33 15.52 14.25
CA ALA A 115 13.27 15.56 15.37
C ALA A 115 14.50 14.65 15.14
N ILE A 116 14.30 13.46 14.57
CA ILE A 116 15.37 12.47 14.35
C ILE A 116 16.16 12.76 13.07
N ASP A 117 15.48 13.18 12.00
CA ASP A 117 16.06 13.43 10.67
C ASP A 117 15.69 14.83 10.17
N PRO A 118 16.22 15.90 10.78
CA PRO A 118 15.89 17.28 10.43
C PRO A 118 16.34 17.67 9.01
N LYS A 119 17.26 16.91 8.40
CA LYS A 119 17.70 17.10 7.01
C LYS A 119 16.90 16.25 6.01
N GLY A 120 16.00 15.40 6.49
CA GLY A 120 15.18 14.49 5.67
C GLY A 120 15.99 13.58 4.74
N ILE A 121 17.19 13.16 5.14
CA ILE A 121 18.06 12.32 4.30
C ILE A 121 17.81 10.81 4.49
N MET A 122 17.12 10.43 5.56
CA MET A 122 16.81 9.03 5.87
C MET A 122 15.54 8.61 5.13
N ASN A 123 15.71 8.08 3.92
CA ASN A 123 14.66 7.51 3.08
C ASN A 123 13.54 8.52 2.71
N PRO A 124 13.90 9.61 1.99
CA PRO A 124 12.98 10.71 1.70
C PRO A 124 11.74 10.26 0.91
N GLY A 125 10.60 10.86 1.23
CA GLY A 125 9.33 10.63 0.55
C GLY A 125 8.61 9.32 0.88
N LYS A 126 9.24 8.39 1.61
CA LYS A 126 8.57 7.18 2.13
C LYS A 126 7.73 7.54 3.36
N ILE A 127 6.56 6.91 3.50
CA ILE A 127 5.58 7.13 4.59
C ILE A 127 4.94 8.53 4.60
N PHE A 128 5.74 9.60 4.42
CA PHE A 128 5.30 10.99 4.35
C PHE A 128 5.79 11.67 3.07
N PRO A 129 5.11 11.46 1.92
CA PRO A 129 5.49 12.09 0.65
C PRO A 129 5.46 13.63 0.68
N GLN A 130 4.72 14.20 1.63
CA GLN A 130 4.48 15.64 1.78
C GLN A 130 5.62 16.37 2.53
N LEU A 131 6.48 15.65 3.27
CA LEU A 131 7.61 16.24 3.98
C LEU A 131 8.75 16.50 2.97
N LYS A 132 8.74 17.68 2.35
CA LYS A 132 9.85 18.14 1.51
C LYS A 132 11.01 18.64 2.39
N VAL A 133 12.23 18.36 1.93
CA VAL A 133 13.47 18.86 2.54
C VAL A 133 13.72 20.28 2.05
N ASP A 134 13.50 21.28 2.89
CA ASP A 134 13.68 22.69 2.56
C ASP A 134 15.15 23.18 2.58
N SER A 135 16.14 22.29 2.40
CA SER A 135 17.56 22.68 2.42
C SER A 135 18.44 22.11 1.32
N ILE A 136 17.88 21.70 0.17
CA ILE A 136 18.68 21.45 -1.04
C ILE A 136 18.03 22.12 -2.26
N THR A 137 17.87 23.43 -2.20
CA THR A 137 17.87 24.27 -3.41
C THR A 137 19.30 24.33 -3.93
N GLU A 138 19.68 23.38 -4.80
CA GLU A 138 20.59 23.61 -5.96
C GLU A 138 21.06 22.34 -6.69
N ALA A 139 20.81 21.11 -6.21
CA ALA A 139 21.49 19.94 -6.79
C ALA A 139 20.65 18.93 -7.60
N THR A 140 19.32 19.02 -7.70
CA THR A 140 18.57 18.00 -8.48
C THR A 140 17.33 18.57 -9.19
N ASN A 141 17.59 19.35 -10.24
CA ASN A 141 16.61 19.57 -11.32
C ASN A 141 16.44 18.32 -12.23
N SER A 142 16.59 17.12 -11.67
CA SER A 142 16.56 15.82 -12.36
C SER A 142 15.55 14.83 -11.78
N PHE A 143 14.81 15.19 -10.71
CA PHE A 143 13.83 14.31 -10.08
C PHE A 143 12.39 14.39 -10.64
N ALA A 144 12.14 15.25 -11.63
CA ALA A 144 10.84 15.29 -12.34
C ALA A 144 10.56 14.03 -13.17
N ILE A 145 11.52 13.11 -13.31
CA ILE A 145 11.41 11.90 -14.14
C ILE A 145 10.89 10.68 -13.34
N LEU A 146 10.78 10.74 -12.01
CA LEU A 146 10.38 9.56 -11.22
C LEU A 146 8.87 9.33 -11.07
N ARG A 147 8.01 10.24 -11.54
CA ARG A 147 6.55 9.98 -11.59
C ARG A 147 6.16 8.97 -12.69
N GLU A 148 7.00 8.76 -13.69
CA GLU A 148 6.69 7.84 -14.81
C GLU A 148 7.30 6.43 -14.66
N GLY A 149 8.03 6.15 -13.57
CA GLY A 149 8.80 4.89 -13.45
C GLY A 149 8.57 4.07 -12.18
N GLN A 150 7.94 4.61 -11.14
CA GLN A 150 7.76 3.91 -9.86
C GLN A 150 6.35 3.33 -9.72
N ASN A 151 5.94 2.49 -10.68
CA ASN A 151 4.79 1.59 -10.54
C ASN A 151 5.15 0.32 -9.73
N GLY A 152 5.95 0.48 -8.68
CA GLY A 152 6.24 -0.58 -7.73
C GLY A 152 5.15 -0.59 -6.67
N CYS A 153 4.44 -1.71 -6.54
CA CYS A 153 3.40 -1.94 -5.55
C CYS A 153 3.96 -2.11 -4.11
N CYS A 154 5.17 -1.60 -3.83
CA CYS A 154 5.88 -1.69 -2.56
C CYS A 154 6.56 -0.34 -2.23
#